data_AF-A0A524IRW1-F1
#
_entry.id   AF-A0A524IRW1-F1
#
_cell.length_a   1.000
_cell.length_b   1.000
_cell.length_c   1.000
_cell.angle_alpha   90.00
_cell.angle_beta   90.00
_cell.angle_gamma   90.00
#
_symmetry.space_group_name_H-M   'P 1'
#
loop_
_entity.id
_entity.type
_entity.pdbx_description
1 polymer ?
#
loop_
_entity_poly.entity_id
_entity_poly.type
_entity_poly.pdbx_seq_one_letter_code
_entity_poly.pdbx_strand_id
1 'polypeptide(L)'
;MSRPMVALAMAGALLVGGGVAASAQTADLDSVEAIADRGESVPAREGLDAWLAVNSGRATRAELTRAWFLRGRLMNDTDSAEVEYLRAAIDGEGPFASRARLRLGQLQLARGDLQRAAEHLVQLRTDDPGGALVPVSWVWTARVAESMGDAEIACEAWKRARASLEPADPARIEAERSRSLCEETASQPGELVTYTVQLGAFGTEEAAVRLRDGAA
;
A
#
# COMPACT_ATOMS: atom_id res chain seq x y z
N MET A 1 65.69 -57.44 -32.95
CA MET A 1 64.56 -56.54 -33.26
C MET A 1 63.88 -56.16 -31.96
N SER A 2 63.95 -54.88 -31.64
CA SER A 2 63.59 -54.25 -30.37
C SER A 2 62.09 -54.27 -30.07
N ARG A 3 61.71 -54.43 -28.80
CA ARG A 3 60.54 -53.73 -28.22
C ARG A 3 60.89 -53.23 -26.81
N PRO A 4 60.75 -51.92 -26.54
CA PRO A 4 61.18 -51.28 -25.30
C PRO A 4 60.04 -51.06 -24.28
N MET A 5 60.50 -50.94 -23.02
CA MET A 5 60.08 -50.07 -21.91
C MET A 5 58.62 -49.64 -21.72
N VAL A 6 58.16 -49.95 -20.50
CA VAL A 6 57.08 -49.31 -19.74
C VAL A 6 57.39 -47.83 -19.51
N ALA A 7 56.41 -46.95 -19.75
CA ALA A 7 56.39 -45.59 -19.24
C ALA A 7 54.99 -45.25 -18.70
N LEU A 8 54.93 -45.09 -17.38
CA LEU A 8 53.78 -44.65 -16.60
C LEU A 8 53.66 -43.12 -16.75
N ALA A 9 52.54 -42.62 -17.26
CA ALA A 9 52.25 -41.19 -17.33
C ALA A 9 51.02 -40.86 -16.45
N MET A 10 51.28 -40.26 -15.29
CA MET A 10 50.28 -39.51 -14.53
C MET A 10 50.06 -38.16 -15.20
N ALA A 11 48.85 -37.89 -15.68
CA ALA A 11 48.42 -36.56 -16.09
C ALA A 11 47.40 -36.05 -15.08
N GLY A 12 47.83 -35.05 -14.30
CA GLY A 12 47.02 -34.37 -13.29
C GLY A 12 45.91 -33.53 -13.91
N ALA A 13 44.75 -33.57 -13.25
CA ALA A 13 43.58 -32.78 -13.60
C ALA A 13 43.79 -31.30 -13.28
N LEU A 14 43.81 -30.46 -14.32
CA LEU A 14 43.66 -29.01 -14.21
C LEU A 14 42.16 -28.68 -14.25
N LEU A 15 41.56 -28.58 -13.06
CA LEU A 15 40.26 -27.94 -12.87
C LEU A 15 40.44 -26.42 -13.03
N VAL A 16 40.23 -25.92 -14.24
CA VAL A 16 40.07 -24.49 -14.50
C VAL A 16 38.71 -24.08 -13.96
N GLY A 17 38.70 -23.51 -12.75
CA GLY A 17 37.55 -22.82 -12.19
C GLY A 17 37.21 -21.61 -13.06
N GLY A 18 36.26 -21.79 -13.98
CA GLY A 18 35.59 -20.70 -14.67
C GLY A 18 34.67 -19.97 -13.68
N GLY A 19 35.24 -19.06 -12.91
CA GLY A 19 34.46 -18.04 -12.21
C GLY A 19 33.78 -17.18 -13.27
N VAL A 20 32.49 -17.44 -13.50
CA VAL A 20 31.63 -16.50 -14.21
C VAL A 20 31.60 -15.26 -13.33
N ALA A 21 32.41 -14.26 -13.67
CA ALA A 21 32.19 -12.92 -13.20
C ALA A 21 30.84 -12.51 -13.79
N ALA A 22 29.77 -12.73 -13.02
CA ALA A 22 28.50 -12.07 -13.28
C ALA A 22 28.82 -10.59 -13.25
N SER A 23 28.88 -9.96 -14.43
CA SER A 23 28.81 -8.52 -14.52
C SER A 23 27.52 -8.15 -13.80
N ALA A 24 27.64 -7.58 -12.60
CA ALA A 24 26.52 -6.95 -11.93
C ALA A 24 26.08 -5.83 -12.88
N GLN A 25 25.14 -6.14 -13.78
CA GLN A 25 24.36 -5.13 -14.45
C GLN A 25 23.72 -4.36 -13.31
N THR A 26 24.17 -3.12 -13.09
CA THR A 26 23.58 -2.24 -12.09
C THR A 26 22.09 -2.23 -12.35
N ALA A 27 21.32 -2.82 -11.43
CA ALA A 27 19.88 -2.89 -11.55
C ALA A 27 19.35 -1.46 -11.71
N ASP A 28 18.54 -1.22 -12.73
CA ASP A 28 17.78 0.03 -12.81
C ASP A 28 16.67 0.04 -11.75
N LEU A 29 16.09 1.21 -11.48
CA LEU A 29 15.05 1.34 -10.46
C LEU A 29 13.75 0.59 -10.83
N ASP A 30 13.50 0.32 -12.12
CA ASP A 30 12.35 -0.48 -12.56
C ASP A 30 12.51 -1.94 -12.12
N SER A 31 13.69 -2.51 -12.31
CA SER A 31 14.05 -3.85 -11.87
C SER A 31 14.00 -3.98 -10.36
N VAL A 32 14.56 -3.00 -9.62
CA VAL A 32 14.47 -2.96 -8.15
C VAL A 32 13.03 -2.94 -7.68
N GLU A 33 12.18 -2.10 -8.28
CA GLU A 33 10.76 -2.02 -7.93
C GLU A 33 10.03 -3.34 -8.23
N ALA A 34 10.28 -3.95 -9.39
CA ALA A 34 9.68 -5.23 -9.78
C ALA A 34 10.10 -6.39 -8.87
N ILE A 35 11.36 -6.45 -8.43
CA ILE A 35 11.86 -7.45 -7.46
C ILE A 35 11.15 -7.25 -6.11
N ALA A 36 11.07 -5.99 -5.64
CA ALA A 36 10.38 -5.66 -4.41
C ALA A 36 8.87 -5.99 -4.45
N ASP A 37 8.21 -5.79 -5.59
CA ASP A 37 6.78 -6.09 -5.75
C ASP A 37 6.48 -7.60 -5.74
N ARG A 38 7.48 -8.45 -6.04
CA ARG A 38 7.39 -9.91 -5.83
C ARG A 38 7.65 -10.33 -4.38
N GLY A 39 7.93 -9.39 -3.48
CA GLY A 39 8.25 -9.66 -2.08
C GLY A 39 9.70 -10.09 -1.83
N GLU A 40 10.57 -10.01 -2.85
CA GLU A 40 11.98 -10.39 -2.73
C GLU A 40 12.80 -9.23 -2.13
N SER A 41 12.60 -8.94 -0.84
CA SER A 41 13.14 -7.72 -0.21
C SER A 41 14.67 -7.68 -0.11
N VAL A 42 15.35 -8.83 0.05
CA VAL A 42 16.82 -8.89 0.13
C VAL A 42 17.48 -8.48 -1.20
N PRO A 43 17.22 -9.15 -2.33
CA PRO A 43 17.82 -8.77 -3.61
C PRO A 43 17.38 -7.36 -4.07
N ALA A 44 16.16 -6.92 -3.74
CA ALA A 44 15.75 -5.55 -4.02
C ALA A 44 16.60 -4.52 -3.26
N ARG A 45 16.92 -4.77 -1.98
CA ARG A 45 17.81 -3.90 -1.20
C ARG A 45 19.21 -3.85 -1.78
N GLU A 46 19.78 -5.01 -2.10
CA GLU A 46 21.12 -5.09 -2.70
C GLU A 46 21.19 -4.34 -4.04
N GLY A 47 20.18 -4.52 -4.90
CA GLY A 47 20.07 -3.80 -6.16
C GLY A 47 19.92 -2.29 -5.98
N LEU A 48 19.11 -1.85 -5.01
CA LEU A 48 18.93 -0.43 -4.71
C LEU A 48 20.20 0.23 -4.17
N ASP A 49 20.93 -0.45 -3.27
CA ASP A 49 22.18 0.05 -2.72
C ASP A 49 23.27 0.15 -3.80
N ALA A 50 23.35 -0.84 -4.68
CA ALA A 50 24.22 -0.80 -5.86
C ALA A 50 23.86 0.37 -6.79
N TRP A 51 22.57 0.60 -7.05
CA TRP A 51 22.13 1.73 -7.86
C TRP A 51 22.51 3.07 -7.21
N LEU A 52 22.25 3.25 -5.90
CA LEU A 52 22.56 4.49 -5.18
C LEU A 52 24.05 4.80 -5.13
N ALA A 53 24.91 3.78 -4.95
CA ALA A 53 26.36 3.93 -4.96
C ALA A 53 26.89 4.51 -6.28
N VAL A 54 26.24 4.19 -7.40
CA VAL A 54 26.68 4.59 -8.74
C VAL A 54 25.96 5.86 -9.25
N ASN A 55 24.74 6.13 -8.79
CA ASN A 55 23.86 7.17 -9.36
C ASN A 55 23.64 8.39 -8.45
N SER A 56 23.88 8.31 -7.13
CA SER A 56 23.45 9.35 -6.17
C SER A 56 23.90 10.79 -6.49
N GLY A 57 25.10 10.97 -7.07
CA GLY A 57 25.63 12.29 -7.44
C GLY A 57 25.20 12.81 -8.83
N ARG A 58 24.50 12.00 -9.63
CA ARG A 58 24.13 12.31 -11.02
C ARG A 58 22.66 12.05 -11.37
N ALA A 59 21.95 11.35 -10.50
CA ALA A 59 20.53 11.06 -10.66
C ALA A 59 19.71 12.35 -10.63
N THR A 60 18.63 12.35 -11.42
CA THR A 60 17.60 13.39 -11.35
C THR A 60 16.91 13.38 -10.00
N ARG A 61 16.23 14.48 -9.66
CA ARG A 61 15.48 14.55 -8.40
C ARG A 61 14.35 13.53 -8.36
N ALA A 62 13.62 13.32 -9.46
CA ALA A 62 12.62 12.26 -9.58
C ALA A 62 13.20 10.85 -9.32
N GLU A 63 14.37 10.52 -9.88
CA GLU A 63 15.02 9.23 -9.63
C GLU A 63 15.46 9.07 -8.16
N LEU A 64 16.02 10.12 -7.55
CA LEU A 64 16.35 10.12 -6.13
C LEU A 64 15.11 9.94 -5.26
N THR A 65 14.00 10.61 -5.61
CA THR A 65 12.71 10.48 -4.91
C THR A 65 12.21 9.04 -4.96
N ARG A 66 12.27 8.41 -6.13
CA ARG A 66 11.94 6.99 -6.30
C ARG A 66 12.85 6.10 -5.45
N ALA A 67 14.16 6.36 -5.46
CA ALA A 67 15.11 5.58 -4.67
C ALA A 67 14.87 5.71 -3.16
N TRP A 68 14.59 6.91 -2.63
CA TRP A 68 14.23 7.10 -1.22
C TRP A 68 12.92 6.41 -0.85
N PHE A 69 11.89 6.52 -1.69
CA PHE A 69 10.64 5.78 -1.49
C PHE A 69 10.87 4.26 -1.44
N LEU A 70 11.61 3.71 -2.41
CA LEU A 70 11.92 2.29 -2.47
C LEU A 70 12.74 1.85 -1.26
N ARG A 71 13.68 2.68 -0.80
CA ARG A 71 14.48 2.42 0.40
C ARG A 71 13.58 2.31 1.63
N GLY A 72 12.68 3.28 1.84
CA GLY A 72 11.70 3.22 2.93
C GLY A 72 10.81 1.99 2.88
N ARG A 73 10.36 1.59 1.67
CA ARG A 73 9.54 0.37 1.44
C ARG A 73 10.26 -0.93 1.80
N LEU A 74 11.59 -0.93 1.74
CA LEU A 74 12.43 -2.10 1.95
C LEU A 74 13.05 -2.17 3.35
N MET A 75 12.83 -1.16 4.20
CA MET A 75 13.29 -1.16 5.59
C MET A 75 12.51 -2.18 6.42
N ASN A 76 13.23 -2.88 7.32
CA ASN A 76 12.61 -3.77 8.30
C ASN A 76 12.07 -3.01 9.53
N ASP A 77 12.62 -1.82 9.77
CA ASP A 77 12.31 -0.96 10.90
C ASP A 77 11.41 0.20 10.44
N THR A 78 10.32 0.43 11.16
CA THR A 78 9.30 1.41 10.79
C THR A 78 9.76 2.85 10.97
N ASP A 79 10.63 3.13 11.94
CA ASP A 79 11.19 4.47 12.17
C ASP A 79 12.18 4.83 11.06
N SER A 80 13.02 3.88 10.66
CA SER A 80 13.91 4.01 9.50
C SER A 80 13.15 4.17 8.19
N ALA A 81 12.04 3.44 8.02
CA ALA A 81 11.17 3.58 6.86
C ALA A 81 10.56 4.99 6.76
N GLU A 82 10.09 5.52 7.89
CA GLU A 82 9.51 6.86 7.99
C GLU A 82 10.48 7.95 7.56
N VAL A 83 11.74 7.89 8.01
CA VAL A 83 12.77 8.87 7.64
C VAL A 83 12.94 8.93 6.12
N GLU A 84 12.99 7.77 5.46
CA GLU A 84 13.14 7.70 4.00
C GLU A 84 11.88 8.19 3.26
N TYR A 85 10.68 7.90 3.79
CA TYR A 85 9.45 8.45 3.23
C TYR A 85 9.34 9.97 3.44
N LEU A 86 9.73 10.50 4.59
CA LEU A 86 9.77 11.94 4.84
C LEU A 86 10.72 12.63 3.86
N ARG A 87 11.90 12.05 3.63
CA ARG A 87 12.84 12.55 2.63
C ARG A 87 12.22 12.56 1.23
N ALA A 88 11.58 11.46 0.82
CA ALA A 88 10.88 11.39 -0.47
C ALA A 88 9.71 12.38 -0.59
N ALA A 89 8.97 12.63 0.49
CA ALA A 89 7.82 13.53 0.48
C ALA A 89 8.23 15.02 0.51
N ILE A 90 9.24 15.38 1.30
CA ILE A 90 9.66 16.77 1.54
C ILE A 90 10.61 17.24 0.45
N ASP A 91 11.66 16.48 0.18
CA ASP A 91 12.71 16.88 -0.77
C ASP A 91 12.41 16.41 -2.19
N GLY A 92 11.47 15.48 -2.37
CA GLY A 92 11.24 14.80 -3.63
C GLY A 92 10.25 15.48 -4.57
N GLU A 93 10.14 14.92 -5.78
CA GLU A 93 9.22 15.37 -6.83
C GLU A 93 8.54 14.19 -7.55
N GLY A 94 7.47 14.50 -8.28
CA GLY A 94 6.76 13.53 -9.10
C GLY A 94 5.97 12.49 -8.28
N PRO A 95 5.54 11.39 -8.93
CA PRO A 95 4.56 10.47 -8.35
C PRO A 95 5.06 9.75 -7.09
N PHE A 96 6.37 9.60 -6.92
CA PHE A 96 6.95 8.95 -5.74
C PHE A 96 6.89 9.83 -4.49
N ALA A 97 6.86 11.16 -4.62
CA ALA A 97 6.58 12.05 -3.50
C ALA A 97 5.13 11.87 -2.99
N SER A 98 4.16 11.79 -3.90
CA SER A 98 2.76 11.49 -3.57
C SER A 98 2.62 10.09 -2.93
N ARG A 99 3.32 9.07 -3.47
CA ARG A 99 3.35 7.72 -2.86
C ARG A 99 3.92 7.75 -1.45
N ALA A 100 4.99 8.51 -1.22
CA ALA A 100 5.60 8.65 0.10
C ALA A 100 4.64 9.32 1.10
N ARG A 101 3.95 10.40 0.72
CA ARG A 101 2.92 11.04 1.56
C ARG A 101 1.78 10.08 1.91
N LEU A 102 1.33 9.28 0.94
CA LEU A 102 0.31 8.27 1.21
C LEU A 102 0.79 7.24 2.25
N ARG A 103 2.03 6.75 2.12
CA ARG A 103 2.63 5.83 3.09
C ARG A 103 2.80 6.45 4.47
N LEU A 104 3.20 7.72 4.55
CA LEU A 104 3.26 8.44 5.82
C LEU A 104 1.88 8.55 6.46
N GLY A 105 0.85 8.95 5.71
CA GLY A 105 -0.53 8.99 6.22
C GLY A 105 -1.00 7.65 6.79
N GLN A 106 -0.71 6.55 6.09
CA GLN A 106 -1.01 5.18 6.53
C GLN A 106 -0.24 4.79 7.80
N LEU A 107 1.06 5.13 7.85
CA LEU A 107 1.92 4.84 8.99
C LEU A 107 1.46 5.59 10.25
N GLN A 108 1.16 6.88 10.13
CA GLN A 108 0.69 7.68 11.27
C GLN A 108 -0.68 7.22 11.76
N LEU A 109 -1.60 6.87 10.85
CA LEU A 109 -2.87 6.25 11.23
C LEU A 109 -2.66 4.97 12.03
N ALA A 110 -1.77 4.08 11.55
CA ALA A 110 -1.46 2.82 12.24
C ALA A 110 -0.84 3.03 13.64
N ARG A 111 -0.13 4.14 13.85
CA ARG A 111 0.43 4.54 15.15
C ARG A 111 -0.55 5.33 16.03
N GLY A 112 -1.72 5.69 15.51
CA GLY A 112 -2.71 6.51 16.21
C GLY A 112 -2.41 8.02 16.20
N ASP A 113 -1.41 8.48 15.45
CA ASP A 113 -1.15 9.91 15.24
C ASP A 113 -2.06 10.44 14.12
N LEU A 114 -3.36 10.57 14.46
CA LEU A 114 -4.42 10.89 13.51
C LEU A 114 -4.23 12.28 12.88
N GLN A 115 -3.68 13.23 13.64
CA GLN A 115 -3.44 14.58 13.16
C GLN A 115 -2.37 14.59 12.06
N ARG A 116 -1.21 13.97 12.30
CA ARG A 116 -0.18 13.86 11.24
C ARG A 116 -0.65 13.03 10.05
N ALA A 117 -1.47 12.00 10.30
CA ALA A 117 -2.06 11.22 9.23
C ALA A 117 -2.90 12.10 8.29
N ALA A 118 -3.79 12.93 8.85
CA ALA A 118 -4.61 13.87 8.09
C ALA A 118 -3.76 14.89 7.32
N GLU A 119 -2.73 15.46 7.96
CA GLU A 119 -1.83 16.45 7.35
C GLU A 119 -1.13 15.90 6.11
N HIS A 120 -0.57 14.68 6.18
CA HIS A 120 0.08 14.06 5.01
C HIS A 120 -0.89 13.82 3.85
N LEU A 121 -2.13 13.42 4.13
CA LEU A 121 -3.14 13.15 3.11
C LEU A 121 -3.67 14.43 2.47
N VAL A 122 -3.83 15.51 3.24
CA VAL A 122 -4.15 16.84 2.72
C VAL A 122 -3.02 17.34 1.83
N GLN A 123 -1.77 17.28 2.32
CA GLN A 123 -0.61 17.74 1.56
C GLN A 123 -0.44 16.96 0.25
N LEU A 124 -0.72 15.66 0.23
CA LEU A 124 -0.74 14.85 -0.99
C LEU A 124 -1.67 15.46 -2.05
N ARG A 125 -2.90 15.79 -1.68
CA ARG A 125 -3.89 16.36 -2.60
C ARG A 125 -3.58 17.79 -3.00
N THR A 126 -2.94 18.55 -2.12
CA THR A 126 -2.50 19.93 -2.41
C THR A 126 -1.37 19.95 -3.42
N ASP A 127 -0.39 19.06 -3.26
CA ASP A 127 0.81 19.05 -4.10
C ASP A 127 0.59 18.35 -5.45
N ASP A 128 -0.39 17.44 -5.53
CA ASP A 128 -0.70 16.69 -6.75
C ASP A 128 -2.23 16.56 -6.97
N PRO A 129 -2.95 17.67 -7.25
CA PRO A 129 -4.43 17.68 -7.29
C PRO A 129 -5.05 16.75 -8.36
N GLY A 130 -4.30 16.46 -9.42
CA GLY A 130 -4.72 15.56 -10.51
C GLY A 130 -4.07 14.17 -10.44
N GLY A 131 -3.33 13.88 -9.38
CA GLY A 131 -2.56 12.66 -9.23
C GLY A 131 -3.41 11.40 -9.11
N ALA A 132 -2.90 10.28 -9.62
CA ALA A 132 -3.56 8.98 -9.53
C ALA A 132 -3.83 8.51 -8.08
N LEU A 133 -3.15 9.08 -7.09
CA LEU A 133 -3.36 8.76 -5.67
C LEU A 133 -4.38 9.64 -4.96
N VAL A 134 -4.88 10.70 -5.60
CA VAL A 134 -5.91 11.56 -4.99
C VAL A 134 -7.16 10.76 -4.61
N PRO A 135 -7.73 9.90 -5.48
CA PRO A 135 -8.88 9.07 -5.12
C PRO A 135 -8.62 8.18 -3.90
N VAL A 136 -7.46 7.50 -3.87
CA VAL A 136 -7.06 6.63 -2.77
C VAL A 136 -6.82 7.43 -1.48
N SER A 137 -6.29 8.66 -1.57
CA SER A 137 -6.08 9.50 -0.39
C SER A 137 -7.38 9.82 0.35
N TRP A 138 -8.52 9.87 -0.34
CA TRP A 138 -9.83 10.10 0.27
C TRP A 138 -10.31 8.91 1.10
N VAL A 139 -10.02 7.68 0.67
CA VAL A 139 -10.27 6.45 1.46
C VAL A 139 -9.53 6.53 2.79
N TRP A 140 -8.25 6.88 2.76
CA TRP A 140 -7.46 7.01 3.98
C TRP A 140 -7.87 8.21 4.84
N THR A 141 -8.34 9.31 4.22
CA THR A 141 -8.86 10.47 4.96
C THR A 141 -10.13 10.09 5.72
N ALA A 142 -10.99 9.29 5.11
CA ALA A 142 -12.21 8.82 5.75
C ALA A 142 -11.90 7.95 6.97
N ARG A 143 -10.97 6.99 6.85
CA ARG A 143 -10.51 6.14 7.98
C ARG A 143 -9.89 6.95 9.12
N VAL A 144 -9.11 7.99 8.79
CA VAL A 144 -8.55 8.91 9.79
C VAL A 144 -9.67 9.65 10.51
N ALA A 145 -10.64 10.21 9.77
CA ALA A 145 -11.77 10.93 10.34
C ALA A 145 -12.67 10.03 11.21
N GLU A 146 -12.94 8.79 10.79
CA GLU A 146 -13.63 7.78 11.61
C GLU A 146 -12.89 7.51 12.92
N SER A 147 -11.56 7.39 12.86
CA SER A 147 -10.72 7.18 14.05
C SER A 147 -10.71 8.40 14.98
N MET A 148 -10.93 9.60 14.43
CA MET A 148 -11.10 10.84 15.20
C MET A 148 -12.52 11.02 15.75
N GLY A 149 -13.48 10.21 15.33
CA GLY A 149 -14.90 10.38 15.66
C GLY A 149 -15.58 11.50 14.86
N ASP A 150 -14.97 11.97 13.78
CA ASP A 150 -15.54 13.01 12.91
C ASP A 150 -16.35 12.37 11.77
N ALA A 151 -17.62 12.09 12.08
CA ALA A 151 -18.53 11.46 11.13
C ALA A 151 -18.79 12.32 9.89
N GLU A 152 -18.84 13.65 10.01
CA GLU A 152 -19.11 14.53 8.88
C GLU A 152 -17.97 14.47 7.86
N ILE A 153 -16.72 14.63 8.32
CA ILE A 153 -15.53 14.53 7.45
C ILE A 153 -15.39 13.12 6.87
N ALA A 154 -15.64 12.08 7.67
CA ALA A 154 -15.58 10.69 7.20
C ALA A 154 -16.53 10.46 6.01
N CYS A 155 -17.79 10.87 6.14
CA CYS A 155 -18.81 10.66 5.11
C CYS A 155 -18.52 11.45 3.83
N GLU A 156 -18.06 12.69 3.97
CA GLU A 156 -17.67 13.52 2.82
C GLU A 156 -16.41 12.98 2.12
N ALA A 157 -15.48 12.37 2.85
CA ALA A 157 -14.32 11.70 2.29
C ALA A 157 -14.71 10.40 1.56
N TRP A 158 -15.58 9.56 2.14
CA TRP A 158 -16.10 8.36 1.48
C TRP A 158 -16.83 8.67 0.16
N LYS A 159 -17.64 9.73 0.16
CA LYS A 159 -18.34 10.21 -1.04
C LYS A 159 -17.37 10.63 -2.14
N ARG A 160 -16.28 11.35 -1.79
CA ARG A 160 -15.23 11.76 -2.75
C ARG A 160 -14.46 10.57 -3.29
N ALA A 161 -14.09 9.61 -2.44
CA ALA A 161 -13.43 8.38 -2.87
C ALA A 161 -14.28 7.63 -3.91
N ARG A 162 -15.55 7.36 -3.60
CA ARG A 162 -16.46 6.65 -4.51
C ARG A 162 -16.65 7.37 -5.85
N ALA A 163 -16.76 8.70 -5.82
CA ALA A 163 -16.96 9.50 -7.02
C ALA A 163 -15.73 9.52 -7.96
N SER A 164 -14.54 9.23 -7.43
CA SER A 164 -13.27 9.38 -8.15
C SER A 164 -12.56 8.06 -8.47
N LEU A 165 -12.95 6.96 -7.81
CA LEU A 165 -12.43 5.62 -8.08
C LEU A 165 -13.24 4.91 -9.17
N GLU A 166 -12.56 4.11 -9.98
CA GLU A 166 -13.20 3.27 -11.00
C GLU A 166 -14.13 2.20 -10.37
N PRO A 167 -15.23 1.81 -11.02
CA PRO A 167 -16.18 0.81 -10.51
C PRO A 167 -15.54 -0.51 -10.05
N ALA A 168 -14.48 -0.97 -10.72
CA ALA A 168 -13.80 -2.23 -10.40
C ALA A 168 -12.70 -2.08 -9.34
N ASP A 169 -12.40 -0.87 -8.85
CA ASP A 169 -11.37 -0.65 -7.86
C ASP A 169 -11.84 -1.22 -6.49
N PRO A 170 -11.07 -2.11 -5.84
CA PRO A 170 -11.40 -2.62 -4.51
C PRO A 170 -11.65 -1.52 -3.47
N ALA A 171 -10.92 -0.39 -3.57
CA ALA A 171 -11.09 0.74 -2.67
C ALA A 171 -12.44 1.46 -2.88
N ARG A 172 -13.04 1.33 -4.06
CA ARG A 172 -14.39 1.84 -4.32
C ARG A 172 -15.45 0.97 -3.64
N ILE A 173 -15.30 -0.35 -3.70
CA ILE A 173 -16.21 -1.30 -3.04
C ILE A 173 -16.26 -1.03 -1.53
N GLU A 174 -15.10 -0.72 -0.93
CA GLU A 174 -15.02 -0.27 0.45
C GLU A 174 -15.78 1.05 0.66
N ALA A 175 -15.50 2.08 -0.16
CA ALA A 175 -16.17 3.37 -0.05
C ALA A 175 -17.69 3.29 -0.21
N GLU A 176 -18.20 2.38 -1.04
CA GLU A 176 -19.63 2.11 -1.20
C GLU A 176 -20.24 1.53 0.07
N ARG A 177 -19.59 0.55 0.70
CA ARG A 177 -20.05 -0.04 1.96
C ARG A 177 -20.05 0.98 3.09
N SER A 178 -18.98 1.75 3.24
CA SER A 178 -18.85 2.74 4.32
C SER A 178 -19.82 3.92 4.16
N ARG A 179 -20.12 4.34 2.92
CA ARG A 179 -21.15 5.37 2.69
C ARG A 179 -22.54 4.93 3.16
N SER A 180 -22.91 3.67 2.98
CA SER A 180 -24.21 3.19 3.45
C SER A 180 -24.37 3.40 4.95
N LEU A 181 -23.30 3.19 5.73
CA LEU A 181 -23.28 3.47 7.18
C LEU A 181 -23.46 4.96 7.49
N CYS A 182 -22.84 5.82 6.68
CA CYS A 182 -23.01 7.28 6.78
C CYS A 182 -24.46 7.73 6.54
N GLU A 183 -25.13 7.12 5.55
CA GLU A 183 -26.52 7.46 5.23
C GLU A 183 -27.51 6.87 6.25
N GLU A 184 -27.25 5.67 6.77
CA GLU A 184 -28.02 5.09 7.88
C GLU A 184 -27.91 5.90 9.17
N THR A 185 -26.75 6.49 9.46
CA THR A 185 -26.56 7.36 10.63
C THR A 185 -27.18 8.75 10.42
N ALA A 186 -27.31 9.19 9.17
CA ALA A 186 -27.97 10.45 8.80
C ALA A 186 -29.51 10.35 8.76
N SER A 187 -30.08 9.14 8.73
CA SER A 187 -31.50 8.90 9.02
C SER A 187 -31.82 9.33 10.46
N GLN A 188 -32.63 10.38 10.58
CA GLN A 188 -32.73 11.20 11.78
C GLN A 188 -33.38 10.48 12.98
N PRO A 189 -33.09 10.90 14.23
CA PRO A 189 -33.96 10.59 15.36
C PRO A 189 -35.33 11.23 15.11
N GLY A 190 -36.30 10.39 14.70
CA GLY A 190 -37.65 10.82 14.32
C GLY A 190 -38.07 10.43 12.90
N GLU A 191 -37.17 9.84 12.10
CA GLU A 191 -37.59 9.20 10.86
C GLU A 191 -38.46 7.97 11.21
N LEU A 192 -39.74 8.01 10.81
CA LEU A 192 -40.65 6.89 10.98
C LEU A 192 -40.17 5.73 10.11
N VAL A 193 -39.36 4.84 10.69
CA VAL A 193 -39.03 3.56 10.08
C VAL A 193 -40.33 2.78 9.92
N THR A 194 -40.81 2.73 8.68
CA THR A 194 -42.07 2.06 8.37
C THR A 194 -41.78 0.59 8.18
N TYR A 195 -41.95 -0.22 9.23
CA TYR A 195 -41.86 -1.66 9.12
C TYR A 195 -43.12 -2.21 8.47
N THR A 196 -43.00 -2.90 7.33
CA THR A 196 -44.06 -3.74 6.80
C THR A 196 -44.14 -5.02 7.62
N VAL A 197 -44.96 -4.99 8.66
CA VAL A 197 -45.32 -6.20 9.41
C VAL A 197 -46.28 -7.02 8.56
N GLN A 198 -45.93 -8.26 8.22
CA GLN A 198 -46.90 -9.21 7.70
C GLN A 198 -47.88 -9.57 8.83
N LEU A 199 -49.09 -8.99 8.77
CA LEU A 199 -50.17 -9.19 9.75
C LEU A 199 -50.59 -10.66 9.94
N GLY A 200 -50.16 -11.58 9.05
CA GLY A 200 -50.38 -13.01 9.22
C GLY A 200 -49.70 -13.59 10.47
N ALA A 201 -48.62 -12.98 10.95
CA ALA A 201 -47.90 -13.45 12.14
C ALA A 201 -48.60 -13.11 13.48
N PHE A 202 -49.58 -12.19 13.47
CA PHE A 202 -50.35 -11.77 14.64
C PHE A 202 -51.84 -12.12 14.53
N GLY A 203 -52.23 -12.89 13.50
CA GLY A 203 -53.63 -13.29 13.29
C GLY A 203 -54.16 -14.27 14.34
N THR A 204 -53.28 -14.91 15.11
CA THR A 204 -53.63 -15.80 16.22
C THR A 204 -52.66 -15.63 17.40
N GLU A 205 -53.14 -15.90 18.61
CA GLU A 205 -52.33 -15.88 19.84
C GLU A 205 -51.13 -16.84 19.75
N GLU A 206 -51.33 -18.02 19.17
CA GLU A 206 -50.27 -19.01 18.97
C GLU A 206 -49.17 -18.54 18.01
N ALA A 207 -49.51 -17.79 16.95
CA ALA A 207 -48.53 -17.22 16.04
C ALA A 207 -47.69 -16.13 16.74
N ALA A 208 -48.34 -15.29 17.56
CA ALA A 208 -47.66 -14.28 18.35
C ALA A 208 -46.72 -14.89 19.41
N VAL A 209 -47.13 -15.98 20.06
CA VAL A 209 -46.31 -16.71 21.03
C VAL A 209 -45.09 -17.37 20.38
N ARG A 210 -45.24 -18.01 19.21
CA ARG A 210 -44.09 -18.59 18.47
C ARG A 210 -43.04 -17.53 18.11
N LEU A 211 -43.50 -16.34 17.72
CA LEU A 211 -42.63 -15.24 17.34
C LEU A 211 -41.92 -14.61 18.54
N ARG A 212 -42.61 -14.48 19.68
CA ARG A 212 -42.01 -14.07 20.96
C ARG A 212 -40.93 -15.05 21.42
N ASP A 213 -41.17 -16.34 21.23
CA ASP A 213 -40.29 -17.40 21.72
C ASP A 213 -39.19 -17.78 20.70
N GLY A 214 -39.09 -17.05 19.57
CA GLY A 214 -37.98 -17.12 18.62
C GLY A 214 -37.95 -18.35 17.72
N ALA A 215 -39.05 -19.11 17.64
CA ALA A 215 -39.16 -20.27 16.77
C ALA A 215 -39.84 -19.87 15.45
N ALA A 216 -39.03 -19.68 14.40
CA ALA A 216 -39.52 -19.60 13.03
C ALA A 216 -40.02 -20.99 12.55
#